data_AF-A0A7M3WTS4-F1
#
_entry.id   AF-A0A7M3WTS4-F1
#
_cell.length_a   1.000
_cell.length_b   1.000
_cell.length_c   1.000
_cell.angle_alpha   90.00
_cell.angle_beta   90.00
_cell.angle_gamma   90.00
#
_symmetry.space_group_name_H-M   'P 1'
#
loop_
_entity.id
_entity.type
_entity.pdbx_description
1 polymer ?
#
loop_
_entity_poly.entity_id
_entity_poly.type
_entity_poly.pdbx_seq_one_letter_code
_entity_poly.pdbx_strand_id
1 'polypeptide(L)'
;GKLTPDAPTRSLAVLAACVLLVVPLAFPEMTALATLTAVVVCGLIGSRMTIEKIDANSRVACTTVGPLTARIALTLFLAAAMIPGALQALGVGGALDPAAGLLRSGAFVFGGGHVVLPLLQAEVVDPGFVDQATFLAGYGGANAVPGPMFSFGAFLGGVIEAEGWPTVVFGGVSGVVLGCLVGVVALNLPGLAVVVACLPFWEDVRHRPSVRSTLRGINAGVVGLLGAALLLATMAVGEVSMERGVAWLILDAAVIVIAFGLLRSKRAPPWAVVIGTGLVLGVALGLR
;
A
#
# COMPACT_ATOMS: atom_id res chain seq x y z
N GLY A 1 10.09 17.30 5.75
CA GLY A 1 10.77 16.62 6.87
C GLY A 1 11.97 15.87 6.32
N LYS A 2 13.12 15.91 6.99
CA LYS A 2 14.29 15.12 6.57
C LYS A 2 14.00 13.65 6.88
N LEU A 3 13.75 12.84 5.85
CA LEU A 3 13.42 11.42 5.99
C LEU A 3 14.59 10.60 6.58
N THR A 4 15.84 11.07 6.39
CA THR A 4 17.06 10.52 7.01
C THR A 4 17.92 11.66 7.58
N PRO A 5 17.69 12.05 8.85
CA PRO A 5 18.37 13.21 9.43
C PRO A 5 19.87 12.98 9.60
N ASP A 6 20.29 11.76 9.92
CA ASP A 6 21.65 11.45 10.39
C ASP A 6 22.48 10.66 9.35
N ALA A 7 23.80 10.89 9.31
CA ALA A 7 24.74 10.13 8.49
C ALA A 7 24.64 8.59 8.59
N PRO A 8 24.48 7.97 9.79
CA PRO A 8 24.29 6.53 9.90
C PRO A 8 22.98 6.04 9.28
N THR A 9 21.91 6.84 9.32
CA THR A 9 20.63 6.47 8.67
C THR A 9 20.69 6.60 7.15
N ARG A 10 21.50 7.53 6.62
CA ARG A 10 21.72 7.66 5.17
C ARG A 10 22.53 6.51 4.61
N SER A 11 23.59 6.10 5.29
CA SER A 11 24.38 4.94 4.87
C SER A 11 23.56 3.65 4.89
N LEU A 12 22.72 3.46 5.91
CA LEU A 12 21.77 2.34 5.98
C LEU A 12 20.79 2.34 4.79
N ALA A 13 20.25 3.50 4.43
CA ALA A 13 19.34 3.63 3.29
C ALA A 13 20.04 3.30 1.95
N VAL A 14 21.27 3.78 1.74
CA VAL A 14 22.06 3.48 0.54
C VAL A 14 22.40 1.99 0.47
N LEU A 15 22.84 1.40 1.58
CA LEU A 15 23.12 -0.04 1.66
C LEU A 15 21.89 -0.87 1.34
N ALA A 16 20.73 -0.53 1.92
CA ALA A 16 19.47 -1.19 1.61
C ALA A 16 19.13 -1.06 0.11
N ALA A 17 19.27 0.13 -0.47
CA ALA A 17 19.03 0.33 -1.91
C ALA A 17 19.96 -0.52 -2.79
N CYS A 18 21.26 -0.56 -2.48
CA CYS A 18 22.23 -1.37 -3.23
C CYS A 18 21.89 -2.86 -3.17
N VAL A 19 21.57 -3.39 -1.98
CA VAL A 19 21.17 -4.80 -1.83
C VAL A 19 19.94 -5.09 -2.68
N LEU A 20 18.94 -4.22 -2.63
CA LEU A 20 17.68 -4.39 -3.35
C LEU A 20 17.80 -4.24 -4.87
N LEU A 21 18.84 -3.58 -5.36
CA LEU A 21 19.16 -3.51 -6.79
C LEU A 21 19.93 -4.74 -7.27
N VAL A 22 20.79 -5.32 -6.43
CA VAL A 22 21.67 -6.44 -6.82
C VAL A 22 20.98 -7.79 -6.69
N VAL A 23 20.16 -8.00 -5.65
CA VAL A 23 19.52 -9.30 -5.42
C VAL A 23 18.62 -9.74 -6.59
N PRO A 24 17.79 -8.88 -7.21
CA PRO A 24 17.01 -9.27 -8.39
C PRO A 24 17.86 -9.79 -9.55
N LEU A 25 19.10 -9.30 -9.71
CA LEU A 25 20.01 -9.72 -10.78
C LEU A 25 20.55 -11.13 -10.57
N ALA A 26 20.74 -11.55 -9.31
CA ALA A 26 21.28 -12.85 -8.96
C ALA A 26 20.19 -13.91 -8.68
N PHE A 27 19.09 -13.49 -8.05
CA PHE A 27 18.02 -14.37 -7.57
C PHE A 27 16.64 -13.68 -7.71
N PRO A 28 16.02 -13.71 -8.90
CA PRO A 28 14.73 -13.05 -9.16
C PRO A 28 13.61 -13.54 -8.23
N GLU A 29 13.61 -14.85 -7.91
CA GLU A 29 12.61 -15.50 -7.05
C GLU A 29 12.72 -15.05 -5.58
N MET A 30 13.88 -14.57 -5.13
CA MET A 30 14.12 -14.19 -3.73
C MET A 30 13.86 -12.70 -3.45
N THR A 31 13.38 -11.94 -4.42
CA THR A 31 13.19 -10.48 -4.31
C THR A 31 12.25 -10.08 -3.17
N ALA A 32 11.14 -10.79 -2.98
CA ALA A 32 10.21 -10.54 -1.86
C ALA A 32 10.84 -10.86 -0.49
N LEU A 33 11.64 -11.92 -0.41
CA LEU A 33 12.37 -12.25 0.83
C LEU A 33 13.47 -11.21 1.10
N ALA A 34 14.15 -10.72 0.06
CA ALA A 34 15.20 -9.73 0.15
C ALA A 34 14.68 -8.37 0.65
N THR A 35 13.50 -7.93 0.23
CA THR A 35 12.88 -6.69 0.72
C THR A 35 12.53 -6.79 2.21
N LEU A 36 11.89 -7.88 2.62
CA LEU A 36 11.54 -8.13 4.03
C LEU A 36 12.79 -8.22 4.91
N THR A 37 13.79 -9.00 4.49
CA THR A 37 15.04 -9.16 5.25
C THR A 37 15.82 -7.85 5.33
N ALA A 38 15.91 -7.07 4.26
CA ALA A 38 16.57 -5.76 4.28
C ALA A 38 15.93 -4.81 5.30
N VAL A 39 14.59 -4.72 5.34
CA VAL A 39 13.88 -3.85 6.30
C VAL A 39 14.04 -4.34 7.74
N VAL A 40 13.96 -5.66 7.98
CA VAL A 40 14.18 -6.26 9.31
C VAL A 40 15.60 -6.01 9.80
N VAL A 41 16.61 -6.24 8.95
CA VAL A 41 18.03 -5.99 9.28
C VAL A 41 18.24 -4.50 9.56
N CYS A 42 17.65 -3.60 8.77
CA CYS A 42 17.69 -2.17 9.04
C CYS A 42 17.08 -1.81 10.39
N GLY A 43 15.96 -2.44 10.77
CA GLY A 43 15.35 -2.30 12.09
C GLY A 43 16.22 -2.82 13.22
N LEU A 44 16.85 -3.98 13.06
CA LEU A 44 17.77 -4.56 14.05
C LEU A 44 19.02 -3.70 14.26
N ILE A 45 19.61 -3.20 13.17
CA ILE A 45 20.76 -2.27 13.25
C ILE A 45 20.32 -0.95 13.88
N GLY A 46 19.13 -0.45 13.50
CA GLY A 46 18.49 0.72 14.12
C GLY A 46 18.30 0.54 15.61
N SER A 47 17.90 -0.64 16.09
CA SER A 47 17.65 -0.92 17.51
C SER A 47 18.89 -0.66 18.38
N ARG A 48 20.09 -0.82 17.81
CA ARG A 48 21.40 -0.60 18.47
C ARG A 48 21.88 0.85 18.39
N MET A 49 21.21 1.72 17.63
CA MET A 49 21.58 3.14 17.55
C MET A 49 21.16 3.89 18.81
N THR A 50 22.07 4.71 19.34
CA THR A 50 21.79 5.57 20.48
C THR A 50 20.86 6.70 20.07
N ILE A 51 19.80 6.92 20.85
CA ILE A 51 18.89 8.05 20.69
C ILE A 51 18.97 8.92 21.94
N GLU A 52 19.06 10.24 21.74
CA GLU A 52 18.84 11.22 22.82
C GLU A 52 17.51 10.97 23.53
N LYS A 53 17.57 10.77 24.85
CA LYS A 53 16.38 10.73 25.70
C LYS A 53 15.59 12.02 25.50
N ILE A 54 14.32 11.89 25.14
CA ILE A 54 13.38 13.01 25.20
C ILE A 54 12.98 13.17 26.67
N ASP A 55 12.85 14.40 27.13
CA ASP A 55 12.35 14.74 28.46
C ASP A 55 10.99 14.08 28.71
N ALA A 56 10.85 13.43 29.86
CA ALA A 56 9.63 12.71 30.27
C ALA A 56 8.38 13.61 30.40
N ASN A 57 8.55 14.93 30.26
CA ASN A 57 7.51 15.95 30.41
C ASN A 57 6.63 16.14 29.16
N SER A 58 6.95 15.48 28.03
CA SER A 58 6.15 15.56 26.80
C SER A 58 5.11 14.44 26.65
N ARG A 59 4.71 13.79 27.75
CA ARG A 59 3.66 12.77 27.75
C ARG A 59 2.34 13.43 27.38
N VAL A 60 1.84 13.15 26.18
CA VAL A 60 0.47 13.52 25.81
C VAL A 60 -0.39 12.32 26.15
N ALA A 61 -1.34 12.48 27.06
CA ALA A 61 -2.25 11.38 27.41
C ALA A 61 -3.11 11.02 26.18
N CYS A 62 -2.64 10.06 25.37
CA CYS A 62 -3.42 9.45 24.30
C CYS A 62 -4.42 8.42 24.86
N THR A 63 -5.09 8.74 25.97
CA THR A 63 -5.93 7.80 26.74
C THR A 63 -7.43 7.96 26.47
N THR A 64 -7.83 8.42 25.27
CA THR A 64 -9.25 8.57 24.93
C THR A 64 -9.97 7.22 24.75
N VAL A 65 -9.23 6.11 24.58
CA VAL A 65 -9.79 4.77 24.37
C VAL A 65 -9.63 3.91 25.64
N GLY A 66 -10.75 3.41 26.17
CA GLY A 66 -10.75 2.51 27.32
C GLY A 66 -10.23 1.10 26.99
N PRO A 67 -9.77 0.34 27.99
CA PRO A 67 -9.22 -1.01 27.80
C PRO A 67 -10.25 -2.04 27.32
N LEU A 68 -11.55 -1.79 27.52
CA LEU A 68 -12.62 -2.63 26.95
C LEU A 68 -12.74 -2.42 25.44
N THR A 69 -12.78 -1.15 24.98
CA THR A 69 -12.86 -0.81 23.56
C THR A 69 -11.66 -1.35 22.78
N ALA A 70 -10.46 -1.28 23.36
CA ALA A 70 -9.27 -1.85 22.75
C ALA A 70 -9.31 -3.38 22.66
N ARG A 71 -9.85 -4.07 23.67
CA ARG A 71 -10.06 -5.52 23.61
C ARG A 71 -11.08 -5.90 22.54
N ILE A 72 -12.19 -5.18 22.45
CA ILE A 72 -13.20 -5.39 21.40
C ILE A 72 -12.60 -5.18 20.02
N ALA A 73 -11.85 -4.09 19.82
CA ALA A 73 -11.18 -3.81 18.57
C ALA A 73 -10.14 -4.88 18.21
N LEU A 74 -9.37 -5.37 19.19
CA LEU A 74 -8.43 -6.48 18.98
C LEU A 74 -9.15 -7.77 18.58
N THR A 75 -10.25 -8.11 19.28
CA THR A 75 -11.05 -9.29 18.91
C THR A 75 -11.66 -9.15 17.53
N LEU A 76 -12.11 -7.95 17.15
CA LEU A 76 -12.66 -7.68 15.82
C LEU A 76 -11.58 -7.83 14.74
N PHE A 77 -10.37 -7.31 14.97
CA PHE A 77 -9.26 -7.50 14.06
C PHE A 77 -8.89 -8.98 13.88
N LEU A 78 -8.72 -9.72 14.98
CA LEU A 78 -8.39 -11.14 14.93
C LEU A 78 -9.49 -11.95 14.24
N ALA A 79 -10.75 -11.63 14.53
CA ALA A 79 -11.91 -12.22 13.86
C ALA A 79 -11.88 -11.95 12.35
N ALA A 80 -11.68 -10.69 11.95
CA ALA A 80 -11.60 -10.28 10.55
C ALA A 80 -10.44 -10.94 9.79
N ALA A 81 -9.29 -11.14 10.45
CA ALA A 81 -8.12 -11.77 9.86
C ALA A 81 -8.27 -13.29 9.70
N MET A 82 -8.82 -13.97 10.72
CA MET A 82 -8.76 -15.43 10.83
C MET A 82 -10.04 -16.14 10.39
N ILE A 83 -11.23 -15.58 10.68
CA ILE A 83 -12.51 -16.25 10.41
C ILE A 83 -12.72 -16.52 8.92
N PRO A 84 -12.47 -15.56 7.99
CA PRO A 84 -12.62 -15.81 6.56
C PRO A 84 -11.76 -16.98 6.05
N GLY A 85 -10.52 -17.09 6.53
CA GLY A 85 -9.61 -18.19 6.13
C GLY A 85 -10.03 -19.53 6.74
N ALA A 86 -10.44 -19.52 8.01
CA ALA A 86 -10.90 -20.72 8.70
C ALA A 86 -12.18 -21.29 8.08
N LEU A 87 -13.15 -20.45 7.71
CA LEU A 87 -14.39 -20.89 7.06
C LEU A 87 -14.14 -21.51 5.68
N GLN A 88 -13.24 -20.91 4.88
CA GLN A 88 -12.85 -21.48 3.59
C GLN A 88 -12.14 -22.83 3.75
N ALA A 89 -11.21 -22.95 4.71
CA ALA A 89 -10.50 -24.21 4.97
C ALA A 89 -11.44 -25.34 5.42
N LEU A 90 -12.55 -25.00 6.08
CA LEU A 90 -13.57 -25.95 6.52
C LEU A 90 -14.61 -26.28 5.43
N GLY A 91 -14.53 -25.65 4.25
CA GLY A 91 -15.51 -25.81 3.17
C GLY A 91 -16.91 -25.28 3.51
N VAL A 92 -17.02 -24.39 4.51
CA VAL A 92 -18.29 -23.84 4.98
C VAL A 92 -18.46 -22.44 4.36
N GLY A 93 -19.39 -22.31 3.42
CA GLY A 93 -19.63 -21.10 2.65
C GLY A 93 -19.28 -21.31 1.17
N GLY A 94 -20.31 -21.47 0.33
CA GLY A 94 -20.13 -21.62 -1.12
C GLY A 94 -19.67 -20.31 -1.76
N ALA A 95 -18.81 -20.43 -2.77
CA ALA A 95 -18.14 -19.34 -3.50
C ALA A 95 -17.36 -18.36 -2.62
N LEU A 96 -16.25 -17.85 -3.16
CA LEU A 96 -15.37 -16.90 -2.48
C LEU A 96 -16.15 -15.59 -2.24
N ASP A 97 -16.80 -15.40 -1.08
CA ASP A 97 -17.49 -14.13 -0.82
C ASP A 97 -16.49 -12.97 -0.98
N PRO A 98 -16.70 -12.05 -1.93
CA PRO A 98 -15.77 -10.96 -2.18
C PRO A 98 -15.56 -10.11 -0.92
N ALA A 99 -16.57 -9.99 -0.05
CA ALA A 99 -16.45 -9.28 1.22
C ALA A 99 -15.43 -9.94 2.15
N ALA A 100 -15.39 -11.28 2.19
CA ALA A 100 -14.45 -12.05 2.99
C ALA A 100 -13.01 -11.90 2.46
N GLY A 101 -12.82 -11.89 1.13
CA GLY A 101 -11.54 -11.64 0.48
C GLY A 101 -11.03 -10.21 0.71
N LEU A 102 -11.91 -9.21 0.64
CA LEU A 102 -11.60 -7.81 0.97
C LEU A 102 -11.24 -7.65 2.46
N LEU A 103 -11.94 -8.32 3.36
CA LEU A 103 -11.67 -8.30 4.79
C LEU A 103 -10.31 -8.93 5.12
N ARG A 104 -9.99 -10.06 4.48
CA ARG A 104 -8.69 -10.73 4.61
C ARG A 104 -7.57 -9.85 4.07
N SER A 105 -7.73 -9.33 2.86
CA SER A 105 -6.78 -8.39 2.25
C SER A 105 -6.57 -7.18 3.16
N GLY A 106 -7.65 -6.62 3.70
CA GLY A 106 -7.68 -5.54 4.68
C GLY A 106 -6.88 -5.81 5.96
N ALA A 107 -6.96 -7.04 6.48
CA ALA A 107 -6.27 -7.45 7.70
C ALA A 107 -4.75 -7.65 7.51
N PHE A 108 -4.33 -8.03 6.30
CA PHE A 108 -2.91 -8.20 5.96
C PHE A 108 -2.29 -6.97 5.29
N VAL A 109 -3.00 -5.84 5.24
CA VAL A 109 -2.46 -4.53 4.85
C VAL A 109 -1.52 -4.00 5.93
N PHE A 110 -0.28 -4.48 5.93
CA PHE A 110 0.81 -3.86 6.65
C PHE A 110 1.88 -3.43 5.65
N GLY A 111 2.05 -2.12 5.44
CA GLY A 111 3.21 -1.58 4.71
C GLY A 111 2.97 -0.88 3.35
N GLY A 112 1.73 -0.52 3.01
CA GLY A 112 1.43 0.29 1.82
C GLY A 112 0.81 -0.52 0.66
N GLY A 113 0.20 0.18 -0.31
CA GLY A 113 -0.64 -0.42 -1.34
C GLY A 113 0.02 -1.49 -2.22
N HIS A 114 1.36 -1.54 -2.28
CA HIS A 114 2.10 -2.48 -3.11
C HIS A 114 2.13 -3.93 -2.60
N VAL A 115 1.94 -4.15 -1.29
CA VAL A 115 1.84 -5.51 -0.71
C VAL A 115 0.40 -6.00 -0.71
N VAL A 116 -0.55 -5.06 -0.72
CA VAL A 116 -1.98 -5.33 -0.70
C VAL A 116 -2.50 -5.69 -2.08
N LEU A 117 -1.91 -5.13 -3.13
CA LEU A 117 -2.39 -5.29 -4.49
C LEU A 117 -2.39 -6.75 -4.97
N PRO A 118 -1.32 -7.56 -4.74
CA PRO A 118 -1.35 -8.98 -5.11
C PRO A 118 -2.39 -9.78 -4.32
N LEU A 119 -2.58 -9.45 -3.04
CA LEU A 119 -3.61 -10.09 -2.21
C LEU A 119 -5.01 -9.75 -2.73
N LEU A 120 -5.28 -8.48 -3.03
CA LEU A 120 -6.54 -8.07 -3.62
C LEU A 120 -6.77 -8.74 -4.98
N GLN A 121 -5.75 -8.79 -5.84
CA GLN A 121 -5.84 -9.45 -7.13
C GLN A 121 -6.19 -10.93 -6.98
N ALA A 122 -5.56 -11.65 -6.05
CA ALA A 122 -5.88 -13.05 -5.78
C ALA A 122 -7.30 -13.29 -5.25
N GLU A 123 -7.89 -12.29 -4.57
CA GLU A 123 -9.23 -12.40 -3.97
C GLU A 123 -10.35 -11.87 -4.88
N VAL A 124 -10.06 -10.98 -5.84
CA VAL A 124 -11.08 -10.35 -6.71
C VAL A 124 -10.91 -10.65 -8.19
N VAL A 125 -9.68 -10.81 -8.69
CA VAL A 125 -9.41 -11.04 -10.11
C VAL A 125 -9.34 -12.54 -10.41
N ASP A 126 -8.56 -13.30 -9.64
CA ASP A 126 -8.42 -14.76 -9.85
C ASP A 126 -9.77 -15.51 -9.76
N PRO A 127 -10.70 -15.13 -8.85
CA PRO A 127 -12.03 -15.73 -8.81
C PRO A 127 -12.99 -15.24 -9.90
N GLY A 128 -12.59 -14.21 -10.65
CA GLY A 128 -13.37 -13.63 -11.75
C GLY A 128 -14.42 -12.60 -11.33
N PHE A 129 -14.30 -11.96 -10.16
CA PHE A 129 -15.24 -10.90 -9.74
C PHE A 129 -14.98 -9.54 -10.40
N VAL A 130 -13.74 -9.31 -10.84
CA VAL A 130 -13.32 -8.10 -11.53
C VAL A 130 -12.28 -8.46 -12.59
N ASP A 131 -12.44 -7.98 -13.82
CA ASP A 131 -11.42 -8.16 -14.86
C ASP A 131 -10.10 -7.44 -14.52
N GLN A 132 -8.97 -8.01 -14.95
CA GLN A 132 -7.64 -7.47 -14.66
C GLN A 132 -7.44 -6.04 -15.17
N ALA A 133 -7.99 -5.69 -16.34
CA ALA A 133 -7.88 -4.34 -16.88
C ALA A 133 -8.67 -3.33 -16.04
N THR A 134 -9.88 -3.69 -15.62
CA THR A 134 -10.73 -2.88 -14.74
C THR A 134 -10.09 -2.67 -13.38
N PHE A 135 -9.48 -3.72 -12.81
CA PHE A 135 -8.74 -3.66 -11.56
C PHE A 135 -7.56 -2.68 -11.63
N LEU A 136 -6.72 -2.79 -12.67
CA LEU A 136 -5.57 -1.92 -12.88
C LEU A 136 -5.99 -0.47 -13.16
N ALA A 137 -7.08 -0.25 -13.90
CA ALA A 137 -7.64 1.07 -14.14
C ALA A 137 -8.13 1.73 -12.84
N GLY A 138 -8.85 0.99 -12.01
CA GLY A 138 -9.26 1.45 -10.68
C GLY A 138 -8.09 1.77 -9.76
N TYR A 139 -7.06 0.93 -9.77
CA TYR A 139 -5.83 1.16 -9.00
C TYR A 139 -5.08 2.42 -9.47
N GLY A 140 -4.97 2.62 -10.79
CA GLY A 140 -4.41 3.84 -11.37
C GLY A 140 -5.21 5.09 -10.96
N GLY A 141 -6.54 5.01 -11.02
CA GLY A 141 -7.44 6.07 -10.56
C GLY A 141 -7.30 6.39 -9.07
N ALA A 142 -7.18 5.37 -8.21
CA ALA A 142 -6.97 5.54 -6.78
C ALA A 142 -5.64 6.21 -6.43
N ASN A 143 -4.57 5.98 -7.22
CA ASN A 143 -3.28 6.65 -7.04
C ASN A 143 -3.26 8.09 -7.58
N ALA A 144 -4.15 8.41 -8.51
CA ALA A 144 -4.29 9.77 -9.01
C ALA A 144 -4.90 10.68 -7.93
N VAL A 145 -6.01 10.25 -7.32
CA VAL A 145 -6.72 11.03 -6.30
C VAL A 145 -5.91 10.99 -4.98
N PRO A 146 -5.65 12.13 -4.31
CA PRO A 146 -5.09 12.14 -2.97
C PRO A 146 -6.13 11.58 -2.01
N GLY A 147 -6.13 10.26 -1.87
CA GLY A 147 -7.15 9.53 -1.13
C GLY A 147 -6.53 8.31 -0.44
N PRO A 148 -6.92 8.03 0.80
CA PRO A 148 -6.64 6.73 1.41
C PRO A 148 -7.26 5.58 0.59
N MET A 149 -6.71 4.36 0.71
CA MET A 149 -7.18 3.17 -0.05
C MET A 149 -8.68 2.85 0.13
N PHE A 150 -9.39 3.49 1.07
CA PHE A 150 -10.86 3.52 1.12
C PHE A 150 -11.49 3.76 -0.25
N SER A 151 -10.95 4.67 -1.07
CA SER A 151 -11.50 4.95 -2.40
C SER A 151 -11.39 3.75 -3.36
N PHE A 152 -10.33 2.96 -3.25
CA PHE A 152 -10.18 1.74 -4.04
C PHE A 152 -11.11 0.62 -3.55
N GLY A 153 -11.29 0.49 -2.24
CA GLY A 153 -12.29 -0.41 -1.66
C GLY A 153 -13.72 -0.08 -2.12
N ALA A 154 -14.07 1.21 -2.21
CA ALA A 154 -15.35 1.66 -2.77
C ALA A 154 -15.50 1.25 -4.24
N PHE A 155 -14.48 1.51 -5.05
CA PHE A 155 -14.47 1.14 -6.47
C PHE A 155 -14.67 -0.37 -6.67
N LEU A 156 -13.90 -1.20 -5.97
CA LEU A 156 -14.01 -2.66 -6.06
C LEU A 156 -15.40 -3.12 -5.65
N GLY A 157 -15.93 -2.64 -4.52
CA GLY A 157 -17.27 -3.01 -4.07
C GLY A 157 -18.36 -2.61 -5.05
N GLY A 158 -18.25 -1.45 -5.70
CA GLY A 158 -19.21 -1.01 -6.71
C GLY A 158 -19.16 -1.83 -8.00
N VAL A 159 -17.96 -2.20 -8.46
CA VAL A 159 -17.77 -3.03 -9.66
C VAL A 159 -18.28 -4.45 -9.43
N ILE A 160 -17.94 -5.05 -8.29
CA ILE A 160 -18.38 -6.40 -7.91
C ILE A 160 -19.91 -6.46 -7.84
N GLU A 161 -20.56 -5.44 -7.26
CA GLU A 161 -22.03 -5.35 -7.29
C GLU A 161 -22.59 -5.22 -8.70
N ALA A 162 -21.99 -4.39 -9.54
CA ALA A 162 -22.43 -4.19 -10.92
C ALA A 162 -22.32 -5.47 -11.76
N GLU A 163 -21.31 -6.31 -11.50
CA GLU A 163 -21.12 -7.60 -12.17
C GLU A 163 -21.94 -8.75 -11.54
N GLY A 164 -22.59 -8.50 -10.41
CA GLY A 164 -23.48 -9.44 -9.72
C GLY A 164 -22.84 -10.05 -8.48
N TRP A 165 -22.76 -9.27 -7.40
CA TRP A 165 -22.23 -9.73 -6.12
C TRP A 165 -23.05 -10.93 -5.62
N PRO A 166 -22.43 -12.09 -5.34
CA PRO A 166 -23.18 -13.30 -4.94
C PRO A 166 -24.02 -13.13 -3.66
N THR A 167 -23.58 -12.25 -2.77
CA THR A 167 -24.05 -12.10 -1.38
C THR A 167 -24.87 -10.84 -1.15
N VAL A 168 -24.63 -9.79 -1.95
CA VAL A 168 -25.32 -8.50 -1.88
C VAL A 168 -26.24 -8.43 -3.09
N VAL A 169 -27.55 -8.54 -2.87
CA VAL A 169 -28.53 -8.63 -3.94
C VAL A 169 -29.44 -7.42 -3.87
N PHE A 170 -28.92 -6.26 -4.26
CA PHE A 170 -29.77 -5.10 -4.54
C PHE A 170 -29.52 -4.65 -5.97
N GLY A 171 -30.52 -4.79 -6.84
CA GLY A 171 -30.41 -4.32 -8.22
C GLY A 171 -30.37 -2.80 -8.33
N GLY A 172 -29.67 -2.28 -9.34
CA GLY A 172 -29.67 -0.87 -9.72
C GLY A 172 -28.69 0.00 -8.95
N VAL A 173 -28.85 1.32 -9.07
CA VAL A 173 -27.90 2.32 -8.53
C VAL A 173 -27.76 2.21 -7.00
N SER A 174 -28.83 1.86 -6.29
CA SER A 174 -28.81 1.63 -4.84
C SER A 174 -27.94 0.44 -4.43
N GLY A 175 -27.91 -0.61 -5.25
CA GLY A 175 -27.00 -1.74 -5.07
C GLY A 175 -25.56 -1.29 -5.14
N VAL A 176 -25.19 -0.63 -6.23
CA VAL A 176 -23.81 -0.17 -6.45
C VAL A 176 -23.33 0.71 -5.29
N VAL A 177 -24.17 1.61 -4.77
CA VAL A 177 -23.85 2.42 -3.60
C VAL A 177 -23.62 1.56 -2.35
N LEU A 178 -24.46 0.54 -2.13
CA LEU A 178 -24.28 -0.38 -1.01
C LEU A 178 -22.99 -1.21 -1.18
N GLY A 179 -22.72 -1.71 -2.38
CA GLY A 179 -21.49 -2.41 -2.72
C GLY A 179 -20.26 -1.55 -2.44
N CYS A 180 -20.27 -0.27 -2.83
CA CYS A 180 -19.23 0.70 -2.47
C CYS A 180 -19.04 0.79 -0.94
N LEU A 181 -20.11 0.90 -0.17
CA LEU A 181 -20.04 0.98 1.30
C LEU A 181 -19.48 -0.30 1.91
N VAL A 182 -19.94 -1.46 1.44
CA VAL A 182 -19.45 -2.78 1.88
C VAL A 182 -17.96 -2.91 1.57
N GLY A 183 -17.52 -2.55 0.36
CA GLY A 183 -16.12 -2.61 -0.04
C GLY A 183 -15.21 -1.71 0.80
N VAL A 184 -15.67 -0.48 1.10
CA VAL A 184 -14.96 0.45 2.00
C VAL A 184 -14.79 -0.14 3.39
N VAL A 185 -15.89 -0.64 3.97
CA VAL A 185 -15.89 -1.18 5.33
C VAL A 185 -15.07 -2.46 5.39
N ALA A 186 -15.31 -3.43 4.51
CA ALA A 186 -14.60 -4.70 4.49
C ALA A 186 -13.09 -4.49 4.37
N LEU A 187 -12.63 -3.64 3.45
CA LEU A 187 -11.20 -3.43 3.24
C LEU A 187 -10.51 -2.70 4.41
N ASN A 188 -11.19 -1.82 5.13
CA ASN A 188 -10.53 -0.92 6.09
C ASN A 188 -10.88 -1.13 7.56
N LEU A 189 -11.96 -1.87 7.85
CA LEU A 189 -12.34 -2.25 9.21
C LEU A 189 -11.19 -2.91 9.98
N PRO A 190 -10.40 -3.85 9.40
CA PRO A 190 -9.30 -4.49 10.12
C PRO A 190 -8.21 -3.50 10.51
N GLY A 191 -7.82 -2.62 9.59
CA GLY A 191 -6.81 -1.59 9.84
C GLY A 191 -7.25 -0.60 10.92
N LEU A 192 -8.51 -0.14 10.87
CA LEU A 192 -9.08 0.74 11.90
C LEU A 192 -9.14 0.03 13.26
N ALA A 193 -9.55 -1.23 13.29
CA ALA A 193 -9.63 -2.03 14.50
C ALA A 193 -8.26 -2.21 15.18
N VAL A 194 -7.19 -2.45 14.41
CA VAL A 194 -5.81 -2.51 14.96
C VAL A 194 -5.38 -1.18 15.55
N VAL A 195 -5.63 -0.07 14.84
CA VAL A 195 -5.27 1.26 15.34
C VAL A 195 -5.96 1.52 16.68
N VAL A 196 -7.26 1.23 16.77
CA VAL A 196 -8.03 1.40 18.02
C VAL A 196 -7.54 0.46 19.12
N ALA A 197 -7.16 -0.78 18.78
CA ALA A 197 -6.60 -1.75 19.72
C ALA A 197 -5.24 -1.29 20.29
N CYS A 198 -4.42 -0.62 19.48
CA CYS A 198 -3.09 -0.16 19.90
C CYS A 198 -3.10 1.17 20.66
N LEU A 199 -4.15 2.00 20.52
CA LEU A 199 -4.21 3.35 21.11
C LEU A 199 -3.87 3.41 22.62
N PRO A 200 -4.41 2.55 23.50
CA PRO A 200 -4.10 2.62 24.94
C PRO A 200 -2.64 2.36 25.27
N PHE A 201 -1.95 1.58 24.44
CA PHE A 201 -0.54 1.20 24.65
C PHE A 201 0.44 2.12 23.91
N TRP A 202 -0.08 3.00 23.03
CA TRP A 202 0.74 3.77 22.11
C TRP A 202 1.73 4.69 22.82
N GLU A 203 1.30 5.37 23.89
CA GLU A 203 2.14 6.32 24.63
C GLU A 203 3.31 5.61 25.32
N ASP A 204 3.08 4.43 25.91
CA ASP A 204 4.13 3.62 26.53
C ASP A 204 5.12 3.08 25.49
N VAL A 205 4.63 2.66 24.33
CA VAL A 205 5.45 2.10 23.25
C VAL A 205 6.33 3.19 22.62
N ARG A 206 5.78 4.38 22.32
CA ARG A 206 6.54 5.46 21.66
C ARG A 206 7.60 6.11 22.55
N HIS A 207 7.49 5.97 23.87
CA HIS A 207 8.48 6.47 24.82
C HIS A 207 9.64 5.50 25.10
N ARG A 208 9.54 4.24 24.64
CA ARG A 208 10.65 3.29 24.74
C ARG A 208 11.76 3.67 23.75
N PRO A 209 13.00 3.94 24.22
CA PRO A 209 14.11 4.32 23.34
C PRO A 209 14.41 3.28 22.26
N SER A 210 14.31 1.98 22.60
CA SER A 210 14.53 0.85 21.69
C SER A 210 13.51 0.81 20.53
N VAL A 211 12.25 1.14 20.79
CA VAL A 211 11.22 1.18 19.74
C VAL A 211 11.53 2.31 18.76
N ARG A 212 11.90 3.49 19.26
CA ARG A 212 12.23 4.64 18.43
C ARG A 212 13.50 4.41 17.59
N SER A 213 14.50 3.72 18.13
CA SER A 213 15.74 3.39 17.42
C SER A 213 15.50 2.35 16.32
N THR A 214 14.70 1.34 16.62
CA THR A 214 14.20 0.37 15.64
C THR A 214 13.42 1.06 14.50
N LEU A 215 12.46 1.93 14.83
CA LEU A 215 11.66 2.67 13.84
C LEU A 215 12.52 3.60 12.96
N ARG A 216 13.57 4.23 13.52
CA ARG A 216 14.53 5.00 12.72
C ARG A 216 15.26 4.13 11.70
N GLY A 217 15.70 2.94 12.11
CA GLY A 217 16.33 1.96 11.22
C GLY A 217 15.40 1.48 10.13
N ILE A 218 14.17 1.09 10.49
CA ILE A 218 13.12 0.71 9.54
C ILE A 218 12.86 1.83 8.53
N ASN A 219 12.70 3.07 8.99
CA ASN A 219 12.46 4.21 8.10
C ASN A 219 13.62 4.45 7.12
N ALA A 220 14.87 4.28 7.56
CA ALA A 220 16.03 4.33 6.67
C ALA A 220 16.00 3.21 5.62
N GLY A 221 15.67 1.97 6.03
CA GLY A 221 15.50 0.84 5.12
C GLY A 221 14.39 1.08 4.10
N VAL A 222 13.25 1.62 4.52
CA VAL A 222 12.12 1.98 3.64
C VAL A 222 12.50 3.08 2.65
N VAL A 223 13.28 4.08 3.06
CA VAL A 223 13.80 5.09 2.12
C VAL A 223 14.72 4.45 1.07
N GLY A 224 15.58 3.51 1.46
CA GLY A 224 16.40 2.74 0.53
C GLY A 224 15.57 1.89 -0.44
N LEU A 225 14.55 1.20 0.08
CA LEU A 225 13.57 0.44 -0.69
C LEU A 225 12.85 1.31 -1.72
N LEU A 226 12.33 2.47 -1.32
CA LEU A 226 11.66 3.41 -2.23
C LEU A 226 12.62 3.94 -3.31
N GLY A 227 13.88 4.20 -2.94
CA GLY A 227 14.93 4.58 -3.91
C GLY A 227 15.22 3.48 -4.93
N ALA A 228 15.38 2.23 -4.48
CA ALA A 228 15.58 1.09 -5.36
C ALA A 228 14.37 0.83 -6.25
N ALA A 229 13.17 0.88 -5.69
CA ALA A 229 11.91 0.69 -6.42
C ALA A 229 11.75 1.74 -7.53
N LEU A 230 12.08 3.01 -7.26
CA LEU A 230 12.04 4.07 -8.27
C LEU A 230 13.00 3.76 -9.44
N LEU A 231 14.23 3.33 -9.13
CA LEU A 231 15.22 2.99 -10.16
C LEU A 231 14.78 1.79 -11.00
N LEU A 232 14.34 0.70 -10.35
CA LEU A 232 13.85 -0.49 -11.05
C LEU A 232 12.64 -0.17 -11.95
N ALA A 233 11.69 0.62 -11.46
CA ALA A 233 10.53 1.05 -12.25
C ALA A 233 10.96 1.86 -13.48
N THR A 234 11.93 2.78 -13.35
CA THR A 234 12.43 3.55 -14.50
C THR A 234 13.16 2.67 -15.51
N MET A 235 13.88 1.63 -15.07
CA MET A 235 14.54 0.68 -15.97
C MET A 235 13.52 -0.18 -16.73
N ALA A 236 12.52 -0.69 -16.03
CA ALA A 236 11.44 -1.49 -16.65
C ALA A 236 10.67 -0.70 -17.71
N VAL A 237 10.36 0.58 -17.46
CA VAL A 237 9.77 1.46 -18.47
C VAL A 237 10.73 1.61 -19.66
N GLY A 238 12.02 1.87 -19.40
CA GLY A 238 13.02 2.02 -20.46
C GLY A 238 13.19 0.78 -21.35
N GLU A 239 13.11 -0.42 -20.78
CA GLU A 239 13.14 -1.69 -21.54
C GLU A 239 11.96 -1.79 -22.52
N VAL A 240 10.73 -1.54 -22.04
CA VAL A 240 9.52 -1.57 -22.89
C VAL A 240 9.58 -0.50 -23.99
N SER A 241 10.05 0.71 -23.66
CA SER A 241 10.19 1.79 -24.65
C SER A 241 11.28 1.48 -25.69
N MET A 242 12.37 0.82 -25.29
CA MET A 242 13.45 0.40 -26.18
C MET A 242 12.97 -0.62 -27.22
N GLU A 243 12.14 -1.59 -26.84
CA GLU A 243 11.55 -2.56 -27.77
C GLU A 243 10.70 -1.91 -28.87
N ARG A 244 10.03 -0.79 -28.53
CA ARG A 244 9.22 0.00 -29.48
C ARG A 244 10.06 0.95 -30.34
N GLY A 245 11.31 1.19 -29.97
CA GLY A 245 12.29 2.01 -30.69
C GLY A 245 12.70 3.30 -29.96
N VAL A 246 13.85 3.84 -30.36
CA VAL A 246 14.52 4.96 -29.69
C VAL A 246 13.64 6.22 -29.56
N ALA A 247 12.75 6.47 -30.52
CA ALA A 247 11.83 7.60 -30.46
C ALA A 247 10.85 7.52 -29.26
N TRP A 248 10.37 6.32 -28.94
CA TRP A 248 9.49 6.08 -27.78
C TRP A 248 10.24 6.27 -26.46
N LEU A 249 11.50 5.82 -26.39
CA LEU A 249 12.35 6.06 -25.24
C LEU A 249 12.54 7.56 -24.96
N ILE A 250 12.78 8.37 -25.99
CA ILE A 250 12.93 9.82 -25.85
C ILE A 250 11.61 10.46 -25.38
N LEU A 251 10.47 10.01 -25.93
CA LEU A 251 9.14 10.49 -25.53
C LEU A 251 8.86 10.19 -24.05
N ASP A 252 9.04 8.95 -23.62
CA ASP A 252 8.80 8.53 -22.24
C ASP A 252 9.75 9.24 -21.26
N ALA A 253 11.02 9.40 -21.63
CA ALA A 253 11.96 10.20 -20.85
C ALA A 253 11.53 11.66 -20.71
N ALA A 254 11.06 12.28 -21.80
CA ALA A 254 10.54 13.66 -21.77
C ALA A 254 9.31 13.78 -20.87
N VAL A 255 8.38 12.83 -20.94
CA VAL A 255 7.17 12.80 -20.10
C VAL A 255 7.54 12.65 -18.62
N ILE A 256 8.47 11.76 -18.28
CA ILE A 256 8.96 11.57 -16.91
C ILE A 256 9.58 12.87 -16.37
N VAL A 257 10.43 13.54 -17.15
CA VAL A 257 11.08 14.80 -16.74
C VAL A 257 10.05 15.91 -16.53
N ILE A 258 9.09 16.06 -17.44
CA ILE A 258 8.02 17.07 -17.33
C ILE A 258 7.14 16.78 -16.11
N ALA A 259 6.69 15.53 -15.95
CA ALA A 259 5.85 15.12 -14.82
C ALA A 259 6.57 15.33 -13.48
N PHE A 260 7.86 14.96 -13.39
CA PHE A 260 8.66 15.18 -12.19
C PHE A 260 8.85 16.67 -11.88
N GLY A 261 9.09 17.50 -12.90
CA GLY A 261 9.17 18.96 -12.75
C GLY A 261 7.88 19.58 -12.22
N LEU A 262 6.73 19.16 -12.77
CA LEU A 262 5.41 19.61 -12.34
C LEU A 262 5.09 19.21 -10.90
N LEU A 263 5.38 17.96 -10.52
CA LEU A 263 5.20 17.45 -9.15
C LEU A 263 6.12 18.20 -8.17
N ARG A 264 7.37 18.45 -8.56
CA ARG A 264 8.34 19.19 -7.73
C ARG A 264 7.94 20.65 -7.54
N SER A 265 7.26 21.26 -8.52
CA SER A 265 6.81 22.65 -8.43
C SER A 265 5.75 22.88 -7.34
N LYS A 266 5.18 21.82 -6.73
CA LYS A 266 4.08 21.86 -5.74
C LYS A 266 2.80 22.57 -6.21
N ARG A 267 2.75 23.03 -7.46
CA ARG A 267 1.62 23.78 -8.03
C ARG A 267 0.59 22.88 -8.72
N ALA A 268 0.99 21.68 -9.13
CA ALA A 268 0.12 20.71 -9.77
C ALA A 268 -0.14 19.52 -8.83
N PRO A 269 -1.40 19.17 -8.54
CA PRO A 269 -1.71 17.96 -7.80
C PRO A 269 -1.41 16.72 -8.66
N PRO A 270 -1.03 15.57 -8.06
CA PRO A 270 -0.66 14.36 -8.80
C PRO A 270 -1.70 13.89 -9.83
N TRP A 271 -2.99 13.92 -9.50
CA TRP A 271 -4.06 13.55 -10.45
C TRP A 271 -4.04 14.38 -11.73
N ALA A 272 -3.80 15.69 -11.64
CA ALA A 272 -3.82 16.58 -12.80
C ALA A 272 -2.64 16.27 -13.74
N VAL A 273 -1.50 15.88 -13.18
CA VAL A 273 -0.32 15.47 -13.97
C VAL A 273 -0.59 14.15 -14.68
N VAL A 274 -1.18 13.16 -13.99
CA VAL A 274 -1.52 11.86 -14.58
C VAL A 274 -2.56 12.00 -15.68
N ILE A 275 -3.66 12.73 -15.43
CA ILE A 275 -4.70 12.96 -16.44
C ILE A 275 -4.12 13.75 -17.62
N GLY A 276 -3.36 14.83 -17.36
CA GLY A 276 -2.80 15.66 -18.42
C GLY A 276 -1.82 14.89 -19.32
N THR A 277 -0.92 14.11 -18.74
CA THR A 277 0.02 13.28 -19.52
C THR A 277 -0.71 12.17 -20.28
N GLY A 278 -1.67 11.49 -19.66
CA GLY A 278 -2.49 10.46 -20.30
C GLY A 278 -3.34 11.00 -21.46
N LEU A 279 -3.98 12.16 -21.31
CA LEU A 279 -4.78 12.79 -22.37
C LEU A 279 -3.91 13.23 -23.54
N VAL A 280 -2.75 13.82 -23.27
CA VAL A 280 -1.82 14.27 -24.31
C VAL A 280 -1.29 13.08 -25.11
N LEU A 281 -0.89 11.99 -24.43
CA LEU A 281 -0.47 10.77 -25.12
C LEU A 281 -1.62 10.08 -25.87
N GLY A 282 -2.81 9.96 -25.26
CA GLY A 282 -3.97 9.33 -25.90
C GLY A 282 -4.38 10.05 -27.18
N VAL A 283 -4.40 11.39 -27.16
CA VAL A 283 -4.66 12.23 -28.33
C VAL A 283 -3.54 12.12 -29.36
N ALA A 284 -2.27 12.13 -28.93
CA ALA A 284 -1.12 12.01 -29.83
C ALA A 284 -1.03 10.64 -30.53
N LEU A 285 -1.50 9.58 -29.87
CA LEU A 285 -1.48 8.20 -30.39
C LEU A 285 -2.75 7.82 -31.16
N GLY A 286 -3.75 8.71 -31.24
CA GLY A 286 -4.97 8.47 -31.99
C GLY A 286 -5.85 7.35 -31.42
N LEU A 287 -5.64 6.96 -30.17
CA LEU A 287 -6.52 6.04 -29.44
C LEU A 287 -7.83 6.80 -29.15
N ARG A 288 -8.81 6.62 -30.04
CA ARG A 288 -10.20 7.09 -29.85
C ARG A 288 -11.02 6.01 -29.16
#